data_AF-A0A3C7Z8L0-F1
#
_entry.id   AF-A0A3C7Z8L0-F1
#
_cell.length_a   1.000
_cell.length_b   1.000
_cell.length_c   1.000
_cell.angle_alpha   90.00
_cell.angle_beta   90.00
_cell.angle_gamma   90.00
#
_symmetry.space_group_name_H-M   'P 1'
#
loop_
_entity.id
_entity.type
_entity.pdbx_description
1 polymer ?
#
loop_
_entity_poly.entity_id
_entity_poly.type
_entity_poly.pdbx_seq_one_letter_code
_entity_poly.pdbx_strand_id
1 'polypeptide(L)'
;MTILGQHYSSSAFWGIRATGQAILRMDDSDKGAVSNTVVPHGQWQYLTVTYTAGTDRIATYYLNGDLDGSIFVSDGSASEHGNLYIGYQGRTDSGANSPFYGAISDVSLYNKVLSADEVRYLYEATK
;
A
#
# COMPACT_ATOMS: atom_id res chain seq x y z
N MET A 1 -3.47 -5.45 8.44
CA MET A 1 -4.70 -4.70 8.14
C MET A 1 -4.61 -4.17 6.71
N THR A 2 -5.71 -4.17 5.96
CA THR A 2 -5.73 -3.78 4.55
C THR A 2 -6.16 -2.33 4.38
N ILE A 3 -5.47 -1.55 3.57
CA ILE A 3 -5.96 -0.24 3.10
C ILE A 3 -6.57 -0.42 1.71
N LEU A 4 -5.79 -0.97 0.77
CA LEU A 4 -6.26 -1.42 -0.54
C LEU A 4 -5.89 -2.89 -0.74
N GLY A 5 -6.81 -3.68 -1.30
CA GLY A 5 -6.55 -5.09 -1.59
C GLY A 5 -7.31 -5.56 -2.81
N GLN A 6 -6.86 -6.67 -3.38
CA GLN A 6 -7.60 -7.39 -4.42
C GLN A 6 -8.06 -8.76 -3.90
N HIS A 7 -9.18 -9.27 -4.42
CA HIS A 7 -9.71 -10.59 -4.07
C HIS A 7 -9.43 -11.59 -5.19
N TYR A 8 -8.25 -12.22 -5.17
CA TYR A 8 -7.85 -13.28 -6.11
C TYR A 8 -6.57 -14.00 -5.63
N SER A 9 -6.27 -15.18 -6.20
CA SER A 9 -4.95 -15.84 -6.04
C SER A 9 -3.89 -15.02 -6.80
N SER A 10 -2.90 -14.47 -6.09
CA SER A 10 -1.92 -13.46 -6.57
C SER A 10 -2.47 -12.03 -6.60
N SER A 11 -2.91 -11.56 -5.43
CA SER A 11 -3.50 -10.22 -5.27
C SER A 11 -2.48 -9.16 -4.86
N ALA A 12 -2.56 -7.96 -5.46
CA ALA A 12 -1.90 -6.79 -4.90
C ALA A 12 -2.53 -6.43 -3.55
N PHE A 13 -1.68 -5.99 -2.62
CA PHE A 13 -2.09 -5.58 -1.29
C PHE A 13 -1.27 -4.38 -0.83
N TRP A 14 -1.96 -3.34 -0.39
CA TRP A 14 -1.39 -2.25 0.37
C TRP A 14 -2.07 -2.18 1.73
N GLY A 15 -1.28 -2.19 2.79
CA GLY A 15 -1.81 -2.11 4.14
C GLY A 15 -0.75 -1.87 5.19
N ILE A 16 -1.06 -2.24 6.42
CA ILE A 16 -0.16 -2.12 7.57
C ILE A 16 0.05 -3.51 8.19
N ARG A 17 1.31 -3.88 8.45
CA ARG A 17 1.68 -5.14 9.11
C ARG A 17 1.36 -5.10 10.60
N ALA A 18 1.45 -6.27 11.25
CA ALA A 18 1.39 -6.35 12.71
C ALA A 18 2.51 -5.54 13.41
N THR A 19 3.64 -5.29 12.71
CA THR A 19 4.73 -4.42 13.20
C THR A 19 4.41 -2.93 13.09
N GLY A 20 3.27 -2.55 12.48
CA GLY A 20 2.85 -1.16 12.29
C GLY A 20 3.47 -0.47 11.07
N GLN A 21 4.41 -1.11 10.36
CA GLN A 21 4.94 -0.58 9.10
C GLN A 21 3.92 -0.76 7.96
N ALA A 22 3.87 0.24 7.06
CA ALA A 22 3.14 0.10 5.81
C ALA A 22 3.83 -0.93 4.92
N ILE A 23 3.04 -1.62 4.09
CA ILE A 23 3.51 -2.69 3.22
C ILE A 23 2.78 -2.63 1.89
N LEU A 24 3.55 -2.72 0.81
CA LEU A 24 3.05 -3.07 -0.52
C LEU A 24 3.50 -4.49 -0.86
N ARG A 25 2.54 -5.30 -1.29
CA ARG A 25 2.75 -6.60 -1.93
C ARG A 25 2.16 -6.59 -3.31
N MET A 26 2.88 -7.19 -4.23
CA MET A 26 2.43 -7.37 -5.61
C MET A 26 1.96 -8.80 -5.87
N ASP A 27 2.14 -9.71 -4.93
CA ASP A 27 1.55 -11.05 -4.96
C ASP A 27 1.16 -11.52 -3.55
N ASP A 28 0.75 -12.78 -3.42
CA ASP A 28 0.38 -13.35 -2.13
C ASP A 28 1.56 -13.85 -1.28
N SER A 29 2.80 -13.64 -1.72
CA SER A 29 3.98 -14.00 -0.95
C SER A 29 4.15 -13.10 0.29
N ASP A 30 5.01 -13.52 1.21
CA ASP A 30 5.36 -12.73 2.41
C ASP A 30 6.59 -11.83 2.18
N LYS A 31 6.96 -11.57 0.92
CA LYS A 31 8.18 -10.85 0.55
C LYS A 31 7.99 -9.35 0.29
N GLY A 32 6.80 -8.81 0.59
CA GLY A 32 6.45 -7.42 0.33
C GLY A 32 7.47 -6.41 0.86
N ALA A 33 7.50 -5.25 0.22
CA ALA A 33 8.28 -4.11 0.67
C ALA A 33 7.67 -3.48 1.92
N VAL A 34 8.47 -2.84 2.78
CA VAL A 34 7.98 -2.09 3.95
C VAL A 34 8.47 -0.67 3.97
N SER A 35 7.68 0.18 4.62
CA SER A 35 8.11 1.49 5.11
C SER A 35 9.21 1.34 6.18
N ASN A 36 10.10 2.32 6.29
CA ASN A 36 11.12 2.40 7.33
C ASN A 36 10.49 2.72 8.69
N THR A 37 9.54 3.65 8.72
CA THR A 37 8.89 4.09 9.95
C THR A 37 7.63 3.28 10.23
N VAL A 38 7.37 3.05 11.52
CA VAL A 38 6.09 2.52 12.03
C VAL A 38 5.03 3.62 11.92
N VAL A 39 3.91 3.32 11.27
CA VAL A 39 2.80 4.27 11.14
C VAL A 39 2.16 4.52 12.51
N PRO A 40 2.10 5.78 12.99
CA PRO A 40 1.45 6.09 14.25
C PRO A 40 -0.03 5.70 14.28
N HIS A 41 -0.46 5.09 15.38
CA HIS A 41 -1.86 4.67 15.59
C HIS A 41 -2.68 5.69 16.37
N GLY A 42 -4.00 5.63 16.24
CA GLY A 42 -4.94 6.46 17.03
C GLY A 42 -5.07 7.90 16.55
N GLN A 43 -4.49 8.25 15.40
CA GLN A 43 -4.57 9.56 14.78
C GLN A 43 -4.62 9.42 13.25
N TRP A 44 -5.15 10.43 12.57
CA TRP A 44 -5.16 10.48 11.11
C TRP A 44 -3.73 10.52 10.59
N GLN A 45 -3.45 9.70 9.57
CA GLN A 45 -2.16 9.65 8.87
C GLN A 45 -2.44 9.69 7.37
N TYR A 46 -1.63 10.44 6.64
CA TYR A 46 -1.68 10.47 5.18
C TYR A 46 -0.58 9.55 4.64
N LEU A 47 -0.97 8.41 4.05
CA LEU A 47 -0.04 7.40 3.56
C LEU A 47 -0.04 7.37 2.03
N THR A 48 1.15 7.38 1.45
CA THR A 48 1.33 7.18 0.01
C THR A 48 2.35 6.08 -0.23
N VAL A 49 2.07 5.22 -1.21
CA VAL A 49 3.08 4.35 -1.81
C VAL A 49 3.07 4.54 -3.32
N THR A 50 4.24 4.68 -3.92
CA THR A 50 4.43 4.65 -5.37
C THR A 50 5.19 3.38 -5.75
N TYR A 51 4.98 2.88 -6.97
CA TYR A 51 5.60 1.65 -7.44
C TYR A 51 6.03 1.77 -8.91
N THR A 52 7.30 1.48 -9.21
CA THR A 52 7.78 1.31 -10.59
C THR A 52 7.63 -0.15 -11.01
N ALA A 53 7.03 -0.41 -12.18
CA ALA A 53 6.90 -1.77 -12.74
C ALA A 53 8.14 -2.16 -13.58
N GLY A 54 8.12 -3.37 -14.15
CA GLY A 54 9.18 -3.85 -15.05
C GLY A 54 10.40 -4.40 -14.29
N THR A 55 11.60 -3.97 -14.66
CA THR A 55 12.85 -4.44 -14.03
C THR A 55 13.15 -3.72 -12.72
N ASP A 56 12.72 -2.46 -12.58
CA ASP A 56 13.08 -1.61 -11.43
C ASP A 56 12.38 -2.05 -10.14
N ARG A 57 11.06 -2.27 -10.19
CA ARG A 57 10.26 -2.85 -9.09
C ARG A 57 10.46 -2.14 -7.76
N ILE A 58 10.54 -0.81 -7.76
CA ILE A 58 10.80 -0.03 -6.54
C ILE A 58 9.49 0.46 -5.95
N ALA A 59 9.23 0.11 -4.69
CA ALA A 59 8.21 0.75 -3.87
C ALA A 59 8.83 1.92 -3.11
N THR A 60 8.21 3.11 -3.19
CA THR A 60 8.61 4.28 -2.39
C THR A 60 7.46 4.70 -1.49
N TYR A 61 7.72 4.81 -0.20
CA TYR A 61 6.75 5.12 0.84
C TYR A 61 6.89 6.57 1.30
N TYR A 62 5.75 7.19 1.58
CA TYR A 62 5.67 8.51 2.17
C TYR A 62 4.69 8.49 3.34
N LEU A 63 5.06 9.18 4.42
CA LEU A 63 4.26 9.36 5.61
C LEU A 63 4.04 10.86 5.83
N ASN A 64 2.78 11.30 5.81
CA ASN A 64 2.41 12.72 5.97
C ASN A 64 3.17 13.64 5.01
N GLY A 65 3.30 13.22 3.74
CA GLY A 65 3.95 13.98 2.67
C GLY A 65 5.47 13.87 2.62
N ASP A 66 6.13 13.33 3.65
CA ASP A 66 7.59 13.19 3.71
C ASP A 66 8.04 11.80 3.24
N LEU A 67 9.18 11.73 2.54
CA LEU A 67 9.78 10.47 2.09
C LEU A 67 10.19 9.63 3.29
N ASP A 68 9.66 8.40 3.36
CA ASP A 68 9.99 7.46 4.42
C ASP A 68 11.04 6.44 3.97
N GLY A 69 10.99 5.98 2.73
CA GLY A 69 12.00 5.07 2.18
C GLY A 69 11.62 4.46 0.83
N SER A 70 12.62 3.86 0.18
CA SER A 70 12.45 3.13 -1.08
C SER A 70 13.10 1.76 -0.99
N ILE A 71 12.46 0.75 -1.56
CA ILE A 71 12.93 -0.64 -1.48
C ILE A 71 12.49 -1.43 -2.71
N PHE A 72 13.35 -2.34 -3.14
CA PHE A 72 13.06 -3.29 -4.21
C PHE A 72 12.01 -4.32 -3.79
N VAL A 73 10.99 -4.49 -4.62
CA VAL A 73 9.90 -5.45 -4.43
C VAL A 73 10.23 -6.75 -5.13
N SER A 74 10.60 -7.75 -4.33
CA SER A 74 10.95 -9.08 -4.85
C SER A 74 9.75 -10.00 -5.15
N ASP A 75 8.54 -9.58 -4.76
CA ASP A 75 7.25 -10.23 -5.05
C ASP A 75 6.97 -10.32 -6.53
N GLY A 76 6.26 -11.35 -6.97
CA GLY A 76 5.76 -11.47 -8.33
C GLY A 76 4.87 -10.30 -8.79
N SER A 77 4.33 -10.41 -9.99
CA SER A 77 3.39 -9.43 -10.53
C SER A 77 1.99 -9.67 -9.98
N ALA A 78 1.26 -8.58 -9.72
CA ALA A 78 -0.14 -8.67 -9.37
C ALA A 78 -0.96 -9.16 -10.55
N SER A 79 -2.02 -9.92 -10.26
CA SER A 79 -3.06 -10.21 -11.24
C SER A 79 -3.69 -8.90 -11.72
N GLU A 80 -3.82 -8.75 -13.05
CA GLU A 80 -4.62 -7.68 -13.66
C GLU A 80 -6.14 -7.93 -13.51
N HIS A 81 -6.51 -9.11 -13.04
CA HIS A 81 -7.89 -9.52 -12.82
C HIS A 81 -8.26 -9.45 -11.33
N GLY A 82 -9.43 -8.88 -11.04
CA GLY A 82 -10.03 -8.83 -9.71
C GLY A 82 -10.61 -7.46 -9.38
N ASN A 83 -11.54 -7.43 -8.43
CA ASN A 83 -12.06 -6.16 -7.91
C ASN A 83 -11.04 -5.55 -6.94
N LEU A 84 -10.88 -4.24 -7.01
CA LEU A 84 -10.18 -3.47 -5.98
C LEU A 84 -11.14 -3.23 -4.81
N TYR A 85 -10.66 -3.53 -3.60
CA TYR A 85 -11.37 -3.30 -2.36
C TYR A 85 -10.63 -2.27 -1.52
N ILE A 86 -11.40 -1.45 -0.81
CA ILE A 86 -10.90 -0.50 0.18
C ILE A 86 -11.22 -1.07 1.57
N GLY A 87 -10.22 -1.07 2.45
CA GLY A 87 -10.37 -1.53 3.83
C GLY A 87 -10.55 -3.03 4.01
N TYR A 88 -10.41 -3.83 2.95
CA TYR A 88 -10.65 -5.26 2.99
C TYR A 88 -9.83 -6.01 1.95
N GLN A 89 -9.33 -7.18 2.32
CA GLN A 89 -8.80 -8.18 1.40
C GLN A 89 -9.34 -9.54 1.85
N GLY A 90 -9.97 -10.27 0.94
CA GLY A 90 -10.31 -11.67 1.15
C GLY A 90 -9.36 -12.55 0.33
N ARG A 91 -8.75 -13.53 0.98
CA ARG A 91 -7.91 -14.55 0.31
C ARG A 91 -8.78 -15.78 0.02
N THR A 92 -9.03 -16.04 -1.26
CA THR A 92 -9.91 -17.12 -1.72
C THR A 92 -9.48 -18.50 -1.20
N ASP A 93 -8.17 -18.72 -1.10
CA ASP A 93 -7.63 -20.07 -0.91
C ASP A 93 -7.43 -20.43 0.57
N SER A 94 -7.26 -19.42 1.44
CA SER A 94 -7.04 -19.64 2.88
C SER A 94 -8.25 -19.29 3.74
N GLY A 95 -9.29 -18.66 3.17
CA GLY A 95 -10.42 -18.12 3.93
C GLY A 95 -10.04 -17.01 4.92
N ALA A 96 -8.79 -16.54 4.89
CA ALA A 96 -8.29 -15.51 5.77
C ALA A 96 -8.68 -14.12 5.22
N ASN A 97 -9.43 -13.37 6.02
CA ASN A 97 -9.77 -11.99 5.74
C ASN A 97 -8.84 -11.05 6.49
N SER A 98 -8.40 -9.98 5.82
CA SER A 98 -7.64 -8.89 6.45
C SER A 98 -8.49 -7.62 6.36
N PRO A 99 -9.42 -7.39 7.31
CA PRO A 99 -10.14 -6.12 7.38
C PRO A 99 -9.23 -4.99 7.92
N PHE A 100 -9.60 -3.76 7.60
CA PHE A 100 -9.11 -2.56 8.28
C PHE A 100 -9.94 -2.28 9.53
N TYR A 101 -9.28 -1.83 10.58
CA TYR A 101 -9.93 -1.38 11.80
C TYR A 101 -9.59 0.10 12.03
N GLY A 102 -10.47 0.98 11.60
CA GLY A 102 -10.30 2.42 11.67
C GLY A 102 -11.17 3.15 10.65
N ALA A 103 -10.85 4.43 10.41
CA ALA A 103 -11.48 5.23 9.37
C ALA A 103 -10.52 5.42 8.19
N ILE A 104 -11.07 5.46 6.98
CA ILE A 104 -10.33 5.74 5.73
C ILE A 104 -11.06 6.91 5.06
N SER A 105 -10.31 7.89 4.55
CA SER A 105 -10.82 9.03 3.78
C SER A 105 -9.90 9.30 2.58
N ASP A 106 -10.41 10.02 1.59
CA ASP A 106 -9.65 10.62 0.48
C ASP A 106 -8.75 9.67 -0.32
N VAL A 107 -9.27 8.46 -0.57
CA VAL A 107 -8.55 7.43 -1.33
C VAL A 107 -8.39 7.86 -2.79
N SER A 108 -7.15 7.93 -3.24
CA SER A 108 -6.77 8.25 -4.62
C SER A 108 -5.85 7.18 -5.21
N LEU A 109 -6.00 6.90 -6.51
CA LEU A 109 -5.15 5.96 -7.26
C LEU A 109 -4.69 6.61 -8.56
N TYR A 110 -3.41 6.48 -8.87
CA TYR A 110 -2.79 7.11 -10.04
C TYR A 110 -2.17 6.06 -10.96
N ASN A 111 -2.24 6.32 -12.27
CA ASN A 111 -1.58 5.51 -13.30
C ASN A 111 -0.15 5.99 -13.62
N LYS A 112 0.45 6.77 -12.72
CA LYS A 112 1.81 7.28 -12.82
C LYS A 112 2.50 7.21 -11.46
N VAL A 113 3.83 7.11 -11.50
CA VAL A 113 4.66 7.28 -10.30
C VAL A 113 4.67 8.77 -9.95
N LEU A 114 4.16 9.12 -8.77
CA LEU A 114 4.20 10.49 -8.27
C LEU A 114 5.62 10.85 -7.80
N SER A 115 6.04 12.09 -8.03
CA SER A 115 7.27 12.63 -7.44
C SER A 115 7.08 12.96 -5.96
N ALA A 116 8.18 13.15 -5.23
CA ALA A 116 8.12 13.58 -3.83
C ALA A 116 7.38 14.92 -3.66
N ASP A 117 7.61 15.87 -4.58
CA ASP A 117 6.94 17.18 -4.57
C ASP A 117 5.43 17.05 -4.83
N GLU A 118 5.02 16.17 -5.76
CA GLU A 118 3.60 15.90 -6.02
C GLU A 118 2.92 15.28 -4.80
N VAL A 119 3.58 14.32 -4.14
CA VAL A 119 3.05 13.70 -2.91
C VAL A 119 2.91 14.73 -1.78
N ARG A 120 3.92 15.59 -1.61
CA ARG A 120 3.88 16.65 -0.61
C ARG A 120 2.74 17.64 -0.89
N TYR A 121 2.59 18.05 -2.15
CA TYR A 121 1.51 18.94 -2.58
C TYR A 121 0.13 18.35 -2.28
N LEU A 122 -0.08 17.07 -2.60
CA LEU A 122 -1.36 16.40 -2.32
C LEU A 122 -1.65 16.32 -0.83
N TYR A 123 -0.65 15.98 0.00
CA TYR A 123 -0.82 15.98 1.45
C TYR A 123 -1.24 17.36 1.98
N GLU A 124 -0.57 18.43 1.53
CA GLU A 124 -0.90 19.80 1.94
C GLU A 124 -2.30 20.24 1.50
N ALA A 125 -2.81 19.72 0.38
CA ALA A 125 -4.16 19.98 -0.11
C ALA A 125 -5.28 19.27 0.69
N THR A 126 -4.92 18.28 1.52
CA THR A 126 -5.87 17.50 2.35
C THR A 126 -5.90 17.91 3.82
N LYS A 127 -5.14 18.94 4.20
CA LYS A 127 -5.11 19.48 5.57
C LYS A 127 -6.32 20.35 5.90
#